data_AF-A0A7C4NZA5-F1
#
_entry.id   AF-A0A7C4NZA5-F1
#
_cell.length_a   1.000
_cell.length_b   1.000
_cell.length_c   1.000
_cell.angle_alpha   90.00
_cell.angle_beta   90.00
_cell.angle_gamma   90.00
#
_symmetry.space_group_name_H-M   'P 1'
#
loop_
_entity.id
_entity.type
_entity.pdbx_description
1 polymer ?
#
loop_
_entity_poly.entity_id
_entity_poly.type
_entity_poly.pdbx_seq_one_letter_code
_entity_poly.pdbx_strand_id
1 'polypeptide(L)'
;MTLGDFMRSVSEDPVPATVYFLALPTLALLAGWVTGQEARQAPWKYFFSLLVFATCIPGIFSVSLSVYLFLFQRGGSIFNVNLVTQVLPVLSMILTLAIIRQRVSFAYVPGFHKLSSLMLMLGAIFFLMYLLDRARIIVFVNMPVQYLLLVVAGALLVIHYGFRQLTR
;
A
#
# COMPACT_ATOMS: atom_id res chain seq x y z
N MET A 1 6.61 18.46 12.69
CA MET A 1 6.67 17.00 12.93
C MET A 1 6.87 16.33 11.58
N THR A 2 7.95 15.57 11.41
CA THR A 2 8.17 14.73 10.21
C THR A 2 7.35 13.44 10.30
N LEU A 3 7.21 12.69 9.20
CA LEU A 3 6.60 11.35 9.22
C LEU A 3 7.34 10.41 10.17
N GLY A 4 8.65 10.56 10.29
CA GLY A 4 9.47 9.83 11.25
C GLY A 4 9.09 10.18 12.69
N ASP A 5 8.92 11.46 13.01
CA ASP A 5 8.53 11.91 14.36
C ASP A 5 7.12 11.42 14.73
N PHE A 6 6.19 11.42 13.78
CA PHE A 6 4.83 10.90 13.98
C PHE A 6 4.81 9.39 14.23
N MET A 7 5.54 8.62 13.42
CA MET A 7 5.67 7.17 13.64
C MET A 7 6.31 6.88 14.99
N ARG A 8 7.31 7.68 15.39
CA ARG A 8 7.98 7.56 16.69
C ARG A 8 7.05 7.90 17.85
N SER A 9 6.28 9.00 17.77
CA SER A 9 5.32 9.36 18.81
C SER A 9 4.22 8.31 19.00
N VAL A 10 3.74 7.69 17.92
CA VAL A 10 2.76 6.59 17.97
C VAL A 10 3.37 5.31 18.54
N SER A 11 4.69 5.14 18.38
CA SER A 11 5.41 3.97 18.91
C SER A 11 5.78 4.12 20.38
N GLU A 12 6.06 5.36 20.83
CA GLU A 12 6.42 5.68 22.21
C GLU A 12 5.20 5.64 23.14
N ASP A 13 4.01 6.05 22.67
CA ASP A 13 2.75 5.85 23.37
C ASP A 13 1.74 5.09 22.48
N PRO A 14 1.72 3.74 22.54
CA PRO A 14 0.89 2.92 21.67
C PRO A 14 -0.58 2.87 22.12
N VAL A 15 -0.91 3.39 23.31
CA VAL A 15 -2.26 3.34 23.89
C VAL A 15 -3.31 4.01 23.00
N PRO A 16 -3.16 5.27 22.55
CA PRO A 16 -4.16 5.94 21.73
C PRO A 16 -4.41 5.24 20.39
N ALA A 17 -3.35 4.76 19.73
CA ALA A 17 -3.49 4.02 18.48
C ALA A 17 -4.20 2.68 18.69
N THR A 18 -3.83 1.96 19.76
CA THR A 18 -4.44 0.67 20.12
C THR A 18 -5.93 0.83 20.43
N VAL A 19 -6.30 1.83 21.22
CA VAL A 19 -7.69 2.14 21.54
C VAL A 19 -8.48 2.49 20.28
N TYR A 20 -7.93 3.33 19.39
CA TYR A 20 -8.59 3.68 18.13
C TYR A 20 -8.86 2.45 17.26
N PHE A 21 -7.85 1.61 17.02
CA PHE A 21 -7.97 0.45 16.15
C PHE A 21 -8.80 -0.69 16.76
N LEU A 22 -8.92 -0.78 18.09
CA LEU A 22 -9.87 -1.68 18.78
C LEU A 22 -11.28 -1.11 18.83
N ALA A 23 -11.44 0.21 18.90
CA ALA A 23 -12.74 0.86 18.92
C ALA A 23 -13.49 0.64 17.58
N LEU A 24 -12.79 0.65 16.45
CA LEU A 24 -13.42 0.46 15.13
C LEU A 24 -14.16 -0.89 14.97
N PRO A 25 -13.54 -2.07 15.19
CA PRO A 25 -14.24 -3.35 15.10
C PRO A 25 -15.28 -3.52 16.20
N THR A 26 -15.05 -2.99 17.40
CA THR A 26 -16.05 -3.06 18.48
C THR A 26 -17.28 -2.21 18.16
N LEU A 27 -17.11 -0.99 17.64
CA LEU A 27 -18.21 -0.16 17.15
C LEU A 27 -18.94 -0.81 15.97
N ALA A 28 -18.22 -1.48 15.07
CA ALA A 28 -18.83 -2.24 13.98
C ALA A 28 -19.68 -3.42 14.50
N LEU A 29 -19.21 -4.12 15.53
CA LEU A 29 -19.97 -5.20 16.19
C LEU A 29 -21.22 -4.65 16.89
N LEU A 30 -21.06 -3.60 17.69
CA LEU A 30 -22.17 -2.96 18.42
C LEU A 30 -23.24 -2.42 17.47
N ALA A 31 -22.82 -1.66 16.44
CA ALA A 31 -23.74 -1.19 15.42
C ALA A 31 -24.40 -2.36 14.68
N GLY A 32 -23.67 -3.44 14.40
CA GLY A 32 -24.23 -4.66 13.80
C GLY A 32 -25.31 -5.34 14.67
N TRP A 33 -25.17 -5.32 15.99
CA TRP A 33 -26.18 -5.84 16.91
C TRP A 33 -27.40 -4.93 17.03
N VAL A 34 -27.20 -3.61 17.07
CA VAL A 34 -28.28 -2.63 17.22
C VAL A 34 -29.14 -2.51 15.95
N THR A 35 -28.52 -2.61 14.77
CA THR A 35 -29.20 -2.28 13.51
C THR A 35 -29.94 -3.45 12.85
N GLY A 36 -29.57 -4.70 13.16
CA GLY A 36 -30.23 -5.88 12.59
C GLY A 36 -30.40 -5.79 11.07
N GLN A 37 -31.65 -5.79 10.58
CA GLN A 37 -31.99 -5.68 9.15
C GLN A 37 -32.02 -4.24 8.61
N GLU A 38 -32.03 -3.23 9.48
CA GLU A 38 -32.05 -1.81 9.09
C GLU A 38 -30.66 -1.24 8.77
N ALA A 39 -29.61 -2.05 8.90
CA ALA A 39 -28.23 -1.67 8.61
C ALA A 39 -28.01 -1.09 7.20
N ARG A 40 -28.91 -1.40 6.25
CA ARG A 40 -28.86 -0.94 4.86
C ARG A 40 -29.53 0.43 4.65
N GLN A 41 -30.34 0.87 5.61
CA GLN A 41 -31.11 2.12 5.51
C GLN A 41 -30.35 3.28 6.15
N ALA A 42 -30.78 4.51 5.84
CA ALA A 42 -30.30 5.68 6.56
C ALA A 42 -30.88 5.67 7.99
N PRO A 43 -30.12 6.07 9.02
CA PRO A 43 -28.78 6.68 8.98
C PRO A 43 -27.60 5.68 9.00
N TRP A 44 -27.86 4.41 9.32
CA TRP A 44 -26.84 3.40 9.60
C TRP A 44 -25.89 3.10 8.43
N LYS A 45 -26.40 3.19 7.19
CA LYS A 45 -25.58 3.12 5.97
C LYS A 45 -24.38 4.08 5.99
N TYR A 46 -24.58 5.32 6.45
CA TYR A 46 -23.51 6.32 6.51
C TYR A 46 -22.55 6.05 7.66
N PHE A 47 -23.05 5.53 8.79
CA PHE A 47 -22.21 5.12 9.92
C PHE A 47 -21.28 3.97 9.53
N PHE A 48 -21.80 2.93 8.88
CA PHE A 48 -20.96 1.84 8.36
C PHE A 48 -19.97 2.33 7.30
N SER A 49 -20.37 3.27 6.44
CA SER A 49 -19.44 3.91 5.50
C SER A 49 -18.30 4.61 6.21
N LEU A 50 -18.61 5.39 7.27
CA LEU A 50 -17.60 6.10 8.05
C LEU A 50 -16.59 5.12 8.66
N LEU A 51 -17.07 4.03 9.27
CA LEU A 51 -16.21 2.99 9.84
C LEU A 51 -15.33 2.32 8.78
N VAL A 52 -15.88 2.03 7.60
CA VAL A 52 -15.14 1.45 6.48
C VAL A 52 -14.02 2.39 6.02
N PHE A 53 -14.30 3.68 5.81
CA PHE A 53 -13.24 4.63 5.42
C PHE A 53 -12.22 4.84 6.53
N ALA A 54 -12.66 4.96 7.78
CA ALA A 54 -11.81 5.14 8.94
C ALA A 54 -10.82 3.99 9.14
N THR A 55 -11.23 2.75 8.85
CA THR A 55 -10.34 1.59 8.96
C THR A 55 -9.50 1.34 7.69
N CYS A 56 -10.08 1.56 6.49
CA CYS A 56 -9.41 1.24 5.23
C CYS A 56 -8.29 2.22 4.90
N ILE A 57 -8.43 3.53 5.19
CA ILE A 57 -7.37 4.51 4.87
C ILE A 57 -6.06 4.17 5.60
N PRO A 58 -6.02 4.03 6.94
CA PRO A 58 -4.81 3.63 7.64
C PRO A 58 -4.38 2.21 7.30
N GLY A 59 -5.32 1.27 7.10
CA GLY A 59 -4.99 -0.10 6.71
C GLY A 59 -4.28 -0.19 5.36
N ILE A 60 -4.78 0.48 4.32
CA ILE A 60 -4.18 0.52 2.98
C ILE A 60 -2.80 1.18 3.04
N PHE A 61 -2.65 2.24 3.83
CA PHE A 61 -1.35 2.89 4.03
C PHE A 61 -0.33 1.94 4.64
N SER A 62 -0.69 1.23 5.72
CA SER A 62 0.18 0.26 6.37
C SER A 62 0.56 -0.89 5.42
N VAL A 63 -0.40 -1.47 4.68
CA VAL A 63 -0.11 -2.51 3.67
C VAL A 63 0.86 -1.99 2.62
N SER A 64 0.60 -0.80 2.08
CA SER A 64 1.42 -0.21 1.02
C SER A 64 2.86 0.02 1.49
N LEU A 65 3.02 0.52 2.71
CA LEU A 65 4.34 0.72 3.32
C LEU A 65 5.05 -0.62 3.52
N SER A 66 4.38 -1.63 4.08
CA SER A 66 4.98 -2.95 4.28
C SER A 66 5.39 -3.61 2.96
N VAL A 67 4.55 -3.52 1.91
CA VAL A 67 4.86 -4.04 0.57
C VAL A 67 6.07 -3.30 -0.02
N TYR A 68 6.10 -1.97 0.08
CA TYR A 68 7.24 -1.18 -0.40
C TYR A 68 8.55 -1.56 0.30
N LEU A 69 8.54 -1.60 1.64
CA LEU A 69 9.72 -1.99 2.43
C LEU A 69 10.19 -3.39 2.06
N PHE A 70 9.26 -4.34 1.92
CA PHE A 70 9.59 -5.72 1.56
C PHE A 70 10.17 -5.86 0.15
N LEU A 71 9.60 -5.18 -0.85
CA LEU A 71 10.03 -5.32 -2.25
C LEU A 71 11.32 -4.56 -2.57
N PHE A 72 11.51 -3.36 -2.01
CA PHE A 72 12.59 -2.45 -2.41
C PHE A 72 13.72 -2.34 -1.37
N GLN A 73 13.43 -2.54 -0.08
CA GLN A 73 14.48 -2.54 0.95
C GLN A 73 14.91 -3.97 1.24
N ARG A 74 15.94 -4.44 0.51
CA ARG A 74 16.54 -5.80 0.59
C ARG A 74 17.12 -6.21 1.96
N GLY A 75 16.95 -5.41 3.01
CA GLY A 75 17.50 -5.64 4.35
C GLY A 75 16.67 -5.06 5.50
N GLY A 76 15.42 -4.60 5.25
CA GLY A 76 14.51 -4.23 6.32
C GLY A 76 14.12 -5.49 7.09
N SER A 77 14.83 -5.79 8.17
CA SER A 77 14.54 -6.95 9.01
C SER A 77 13.05 -6.97 9.32
N ILE A 78 12.37 -8.05 8.92
CA ILE A 78 10.96 -8.30 9.25
C ILE A 78 10.75 -8.23 10.78
N PHE A 79 11.83 -8.39 11.56
CA PHE A 79 11.84 -8.24 13.02
C PHE A 79 11.82 -6.79 13.53
N ASN A 80 12.14 -5.78 12.72
CA ASN A 80 12.02 -4.36 13.09
C ASN A 80 10.73 -3.72 12.54
N VAL A 81 9.75 -4.56 12.21
CA VAL A 81 8.41 -4.10 11.86
C VAL A 81 7.71 -3.66 13.13
N ASN A 82 7.36 -2.39 13.19
CA ASN A 82 6.58 -1.87 14.30
C ASN A 82 5.15 -2.43 14.22
N LEU A 83 4.82 -3.31 15.16
CA LEU A 83 3.53 -4.01 15.20
C LEU A 83 2.36 -3.03 15.30
N VAL A 84 2.54 -1.90 15.98
CA VAL A 84 1.47 -0.91 16.22
C VAL A 84 1.16 -0.10 14.96
N THR A 85 2.17 0.25 14.16
CA THR A 85 1.96 1.11 12.97
C THR A 85 1.73 0.32 11.69
N GLN A 86 2.20 -0.94 11.62
CA GLN A 86 2.05 -1.76 10.41
C GLN A 86 1.04 -2.90 10.58
N VAL A 87 1.09 -3.67 11.67
CA VAL A 87 0.25 -4.87 11.82
C VAL A 87 -1.15 -4.53 12.34
N LEU A 88 -1.22 -3.68 13.36
CA LEU A 88 -2.46 -3.31 14.02
C LEU A 88 -3.50 -2.69 13.07
N PRO A 89 -3.16 -1.74 12.18
CA PRO A 89 -4.14 -1.15 11.26
C PRO A 89 -4.68 -2.16 10.25
N VAL A 90 -3.83 -3.09 9.80
CA VAL A 90 -4.19 -4.14 8.85
C VAL A 90 -5.13 -5.16 9.51
N LEU A 91 -4.82 -5.60 10.72
CA LEU A 91 -5.68 -6.50 11.48
C LEU A 91 -7.03 -5.85 11.79
N SER A 92 -7.03 -4.59 12.24
CA SER A 92 -8.26 -3.84 12.50
C SER A 92 -9.12 -3.70 11.24
N MET A 93 -8.52 -3.38 10.10
CA MET A 93 -9.20 -3.31 8.80
C MET A 93 -9.84 -4.64 8.42
N ILE A 94 -9.10 -5.75 8.52
CA ILE A 94 -9.62 -7.09 8.19
C ILE A 94 -10.79 -7.45 9.11
N LEU A 95 -10.65 -7.23 10.42
CA LEU A 95 -11.69 -7.52 11.41
C LEU A 95 -12.94 -6.68 11.15
N THR A 96 -12.81 -5.36 11.06
CA THR A 96 -13.93 -4.44 10.82
C THR A 96 -14.65 -4.78 9.52
N LEU A 97 -13.91 -5.00 8.42
CA LEU A 97 -14.52 -5.38 7.14
C LEU A 97 -15.20 -6.76 7.21
N ALA A 98 -14.60 -7.75 7.87
CA ALA A 98 -15.19 -9.07 8.02
C ALA A 98 -16.51 -9.00 8.80
N ILE A 99 -16.56 -8.23 9.88
CA ILE A 99 -17.77 -7.99 10.68
C ILE A 99 -18.85 -7.31 9.83
N ILE A 100 -18.50 -6.24 9.12
CA ILE A 100 -19.46 -5.49 8.30
C ILE A 100 -19.99 -6.36 7.15
N ARG A 101 -19.12 -7.15 6.50
CA ARG A 101 -19.49 -8.04 5.38
C ARG A 101 -20.58 -9.04 5.76
N GLN A 102 -20.58 -9.52 7.00
CA GLN A 102 -21.58 -10.47 7.49
C GLN A 102 -22.97 -9.84 7.66
N ARG A 103 -23.07 -8.50 7.75
CA ARG A 103 -24.32 -7.78 8.01
C ARG A 103 -24.82 -6.99 6.82
N VAL A 104 -23.91 -6.38 6.04
CA VAL A 104 -24.24 -5.53 4.89
C VAL A 104 -23.34 -5.90 3.72
N SER A 105 -23.92 -6.15 2.55
CA SER A 105 -23.11 -6.34 1.36
C SER A 105 -22.43 -5.02 0.97
N PHE A 106 -21.12 -5.07 0.70
CA PHE A 106 -20.31 -3.89 0.38
C PHE A 106 -20.82 -3.05 -0.81
N ALA A 107 -21.65 -3.61 -1.68
CA ALA A 107 -22.34 -2.88 -2.75
C ALA A 107 -23.22 -1.72 -2.22
N TYR A 108 -23.71 -1.79 -0.98
CA TYR A 108 -24.50 -0.71 -0.36
C TYR A 108 -23.65 0.31 0.39
N VAL A 109 -22.35 0.06 0.56
CA VAL A 109 -21.46 1.01 1.23
C VAL A 109 -21.06 2.09 0.22
N PRO A 110 -21.48 3.35 0.40
CA PRO A 110 -21.19 4.40 -0.54
C PRO A 110 -19.67 4.58 -0.67
N GLY A 111 -19.16 4.60 -1.91
CA GLY A 111 -17.74 4.81 -2.17
C GLY A 111 -16.81 3.61 -1.94
N PHE A 112 -17.32 2.43 -1.56
CA PHE A 112 -16.50 1.22 -1.40
C PHE A 112 -15.75 0.83 -2.69
N HIS A 113 -16.38 1.03 -3.85
CA HIS A 113 -15.73 0.79 -5.15
C HIS A 113 -14.46 1.63 -5.33
N LYS A 114 -14.43 2.87 -4.81
CA LYS A 114 -13.24 3.74 -4.87
C LYS A 114 -12.09 3.20 -4.02
N LEU A 115 -12.40 2.63 -2.85
CA LEU A 115 -11.40 1.98 -1.99
C LEU A 115 -10.82 0.75 -2.67
N SER A 116 -11.67 -0.10 -3.23
CA SER A 116 -11.22 -1.30 -3.96
C SER A 116 -10.38 -0.93 -5.19
N SER A 117 -10.77 0.11 -5.95
CA SER A 117 -9.99 0.57 -7.10
C SER A 117 -8.65 1.17 -6.68
N LEU A 118 -8.59 1.86 -5.53
CA LEU A 118 -7.34 2.40 -4.98
C LEU A 118 -6.37 1.26 -4.64
N MET A 119 -6.85 0.22 -3.93
CA MET A 119 -6.03 -0.95 -3.59
C MET A 119 -5.48 -1.65 -4.85
N LEU A 120 -6.33 -1.81 -5.87
CA LEU A 120 -5.92 -2.44 -7.13
C LEU A 120 -4.90 -1.58 -7.89
N MET A 121 -5.09 -0.25 -7.92
CA MET A 121 -4.14 0.68 -8.53
C MET A 121 -2.79 0.66 -7.82
N LEU A 122 -2.78 0.71 -6.48
CA LEU A 122 -1.54 0.61 -5.69
C LEU A 122 -0.84 -0.72 -5.93
N GLY A 123 -1.59 -1.84 -5.96
CA GLY A 123 -1.04 -3.16 -6.29
C GLY A 123 -0.43 -3.20 -7.69
N ALA A 124 -1.11 -2.63 -8.69
CA ALA A 124 -0.60 -2.56 -10.06
C ALA A 124 0.67 -1.71 -10.16
N ILE A 125 0.73 -0.57 -9.46
CA ILE A 125 1.93 0.27 -9.41
C ILE A 125 3.08 -0.46 -8.73
N PHE A 126 2.87 -1.09 -7.56
CA PHE A 126 3.92 -1.86 -6.90
C PHE A 126 4.39 -3.04 -7.74
N PHE A 127 3.48 -3.74 -8.41
CA PHE A 127 3.82 -4.82 -9.32
C PHE A 127 4.66 -4.33 -10.51
N LEU A 128 4.28 -3.21 -11.12
CA LEU A 128 5.05 -2.59 -12.19
C LEU A 128 6.44 -2.17 -11.69
N MET A 129 6.51 -1.44 -10.59
CA MET A 129 7.78 -1.01 -10.00
C MET A 129 8.68 -2.21 -9.64
N TYR A 130 8.10 -3.29 -9.14
CA TYR A 130 8.81 -4.54 -8.86
C TYR A 130 9.37 -5.18 -10.13
N LEU A 131 8.58 -5.23 -11.20
CA LEU A 131 9.03 -5.73 -12.50
C LEU A 131 10.19 -4.87 -13.03
N LEU A 132 10.10 -3.55 -12.90
CA LEU A 132 11.14 -2.60 -13.31
C LEU A 132 12.44 -2.79 -12.51
N ASP A 133 12.37 -2.95 -11.18
CA ASP A 133 13.54 -3.25 -10.34
C ASP A 133 14.17 -4.59 -10.73
N ARG A 134 13.35 -5.64 -10.90
CA ARG A 134 13.82 -6.99 -11.22
C ARG A 134 14.38 -7.10 -12.63
N ALA A 135 13.79 -6.39 -13.60
CA ALA A 135 14.27 -6.33 -14.98
C ALA A 135 15.61 -5.59 -15.13
N ARG A 136 16.18 -5.06 -14.02
CA ARG A 136 17.43 -4.28 -14.01
C ARG A 136 17.45 -3.14 -15.03
N ILE A 137 16.30 -2.63 -15.45
CA ILE A 137 16.22 -1.46 -16.34
C ILE A 137 16.84 -0.24 -15.63
N ILE A 138 16.79 -0.22 -14.29
CA ILE A 138 17.39 0.81 -13.43
C ILE A 138 18.93 0.74 -13.43
N VAL A 139 19.56 -0.39 -13.79
CA VAL A 139 21.02 -0.46 -13.91
C VAL A 139 21.53 0.42 -15.05
N PHE A 140 20.70 0.75 -16.05
CA PHE A 140 21.08 1.75 -17.05
C PHE A 140 21.15 3.18 -16.50
N VAL A 141 20.34 3.50 -15.48
CA VAL A 141 20.22 4.85 -14.93
C VAL A 141 21.25 5.12 -13.83
N ASN A 142 21.72 4.07 -13.14
CA ASN A 142 22.72 4.18 -12.07
C ASN A 142 24.15 3.80 -12.52
N MET A 143 24.41 3.76 -13.83
CA MET A 143 25.78 3.66 -14.34
C MET A 143 26.47 5.03 -14.21
N PRO A 144 27.69 5.11 -13.63
CA PRO A 144 28.51 6.30 -13.73
C PRO A 144 28.59 6.74 -15.19
N VAL A 145 28.46 8.04 -15.46
CA VAL A 145 28.45 8.62 -16.82
C VAL A 145 29.57 8.09 -17.73
N GLN A 146 30.71 7.71 -17.13
CA GLN A 146 31.85 7.06 -17.76
C GLN A 146 31.49 5.77 -18.53
N TYR A 147 30.68 4.88 -17.94
CA TYR A 147 30.28 3.62 -18.55
C TYR A 147 29.23 3.84 -19.65
N LEU A 148 28.34 4.82 -19.47
CA LEU A 148 27.38 5.23 -20.51
C LEU A 148 28.12 5.76 -21.75
N LEU A 149 29.13 6.61 -21.55
CA LEU A 149 30.01 7.12 -22.63
C LEU A 149 30.74 5.98 -23.35
N LEU A 150 31.23 4.97 -22.63
CA LEU A 150 31.90 3.81 -23.20
C LEU A 150 30.96 2.96 -24.08
N VAL A 151 29.72 2.74 -23.62
CA VAL A 151 28.70 2.00 -24.41
C VAL A 151 28.32 2.77 -25.67
N VAL A 152 28.13 4.09 -25.57
CA VAL A 152 27.83 4.95 -26.73
C VAL A 152 29.00 4.97 -27.72
N ALA A 153 30.24 5.11 -27.24
CA ALA A 153 31.43 5.06 -28.08
C ALA A 153 31.60 3.68 -28.76
N GLY A 154 31.37 2.59 -28.02
CA GLY A 154 31.38 1.24 -28.57
C GLY A 154 30.31 1.04 -29.65
N ALA A 155 29.09 1.50 -29.41
CA ALA A 155 28.01 1.44 -30.40
C ALA A 155 28.34 2.25 -31.67
N LEU A 156 28.89 3.47 -31.51
CA LEU A 156 29.35 4.30 -32.63
C LEU A 156 30.45 3.60 -33.43
N LEU A 157 31.40 2.92 -32.77
CA LEU A 157 32.44 2.16 -33.46
C LEU A 157 31.86 0.96 -34.21
N VAL A 158 30.97 0.18 -33.59
CA VAL A 158 30.32 -0.96 -34.27
C VAL A 158 29.53 -0.50 -35.49
N ILE A 159 28.80 0.61 -35.40
CA ILE A 159 28.11 1.21 -36.54
C ILE A 159 29.13 1.67 -37.59
N HIS A 160 30.19 2.37 -37.20
CA HIS A 160 31.20 2.86 -38.13
C HIS A 160 31.91 1.72 -38.89
N TYR A 161 32.29 0.65 -38.19
CA TYR A 161 32.94 -0.51 -38.79
C TYR A 161 31.97 -1.40 -39.59
N GLY A 162 30.73 -1.56 -39.11
CA GLY A 162 29.68 -2.29 -39.81
C GLY A 162 29.31 -1.65 -41.14
N PHE A 163 29.18 -0.32 -41.18
CA PHE A 163 28.90 0.40 -42.43
C PHE A 163 30.06 0.30 -43.44
N ARG A 164 31.32 0.29 -42.97
CA ARG A 164 32.49 0.11 -43.86
C ARG A 164 32.60 -1.30 -44.46
N GLN A 165 32.07 -2.34 -43.79
CA GLN A 165 32.03 -3.69 -44.35
C GLN A 165 30.93 -3.88 -45.39
N LEU A 166 29.84 -3.10 -45.32
CA LEU A 166 28.73 -3.14 -46.28
C LEU A 166 28.97 -2.33 -47.56
N THR A 167 29.99 -1.45 -47.59
CA THR A 167 30.33 -0.61 -48.76
C THR A 167 31.61 -1.03 -49.49
N ARG A 168 32.17 -2.21 -49.18
CA ARG A 168 33.19 -2.89 -49.99
C ARG A 168 32.57 -4.05 -50.76
#